data_AF-A0A832HU25-F1
#
_entry.id   AF-A0A832HU25-F1
#
_cell.length_a   1.000
_cell.length_b   1.000
_cell.length_c   1.000
_cell.angle_alpha   90.00
_cell.angle_beta   90.00
_cell.angle_gamma   90.00
#
_symmetry.space_group_name_H-M   'P 1'
#
loop_
_entity.id
_entity.type
_entity.pdbx_description
1 polymer ?
#
loop_
_entity_poly.entity_id
_entity_poly.type
_entity_poly.pdbx_seq_one_letter_code
_entity_poly.pdbx_strand_id
1 'polypeptide(L)'
;MDTWPGSIAKGMNEWNIQSRARACQACGKPFADKEAYHTMLFEQKAELVRQDVCANCWENQYSQGAQDRKGFISHWQGIYEVPPPAAPEPIQKDTAEGLLRKLVERNDPQYLAVTFILAVMLERKRLLKVKEQIHREGRRIFVYEQTKTGDVFTIPDPNLQFSQLDKVHRDVAWLLEHGLEPQPPGATTPADIDASTQPPGVVATESATADNSANQVAPAPVEPPNQNSSVP
;
A
#
# COMPACT_ATOMS: atom_id res chain seq x y z
N MET A 1 41.07 3.96 5.85
CA MET A 1 40.12 5.09 5.92
C MET A 1 40.06 5.63 4.51
N ASP A 2 39.34 4.90 3.67
CA ASP A 2 39.44 5.00 2.22
C ASP A 2 38.27 5.84 1.72
N THR A 3 38.62 7.03 1.24
CA THR A 3 37.72 7.99 0.63
C THR A 3 37.22 7.46 -0.71
N TRP A 4 35.90 7.38 -0.87
CA TRP A 4 35.22 7.03 -2.11
C TRP A 4 34.71 8.31 -2.80
N PRO A 5 35.33 8.79 -3.90
CA PRO A 5 34.70 9.76 -4.78
C PRO A 5 34.18 9.03 -6.03
N GLY A 6 33.00 8.43 -5.91
CA GLY A 6 32.27 7.85 -7.04
C GLY A 6 31.54 8.93 -7.84
N SER A 7 32.26 9.91 -8.39
CA SER A 7 31.73 10.71 -9.50
C SER A 7 31.68 9.81 -10.72
N ILE A 8 30.52 9.23 -10.99
CA ILE A 8 30.24 8.61 -12.29
C ILE A 8 30.31 9.74 -13.31
N ALA A 9 31.42 9.78 -14.05
CA ALA A 9 31.53 10.57 -15.26
C ALA A 9 30.35 10.18 -16.17
N LYS A 10 29.45 11.15 -16.44
CA LYS A 10 28.36 11.04 -17.42
C LYS A 10 28.99 10.95 -18.82
N GLY A 11 29.46 9.76 -19.18
CA GLY A 11 30.05 9.46 -20.48
C GLY A 11 29.08 8.71 -21.38
N MET A 12 28.97 9.22 -22.61
CA MET A 12 28.47 8.58 -23.84
C MET A 12 26.96 8.55 -24.11
N ASN A 13 26.57 9.48 -24.99
CA ASN A 13 25.34 9.59 -25.79
C ASN A 13 24.00 9.47 -25.05
N GLU A 14 23.42 10.62 -24.73
CA GLU A 14 22.04 10.75 -24.28
C GLU A 14 21.09 10.48 -25.46
N TRP A 15 20.89 9.19 -25.79
CA TRP A 15 19.98 8.70 -26.83
C TRP A 15 18.51 8.82 -26.38
N ASN A 16 18.02 10.03 -26.14
CA ASN A 16 16.65 10.28 -25.74
C ASN A 16 15.73 10.40 -26.98
N ILE A 17 15.30 9.26 -27.54
CA ILE A 17 14.33 9.23 -28.65
C ILE A 17 12.91 9.21 -28.08
N GLN A 18 12.08 10.16 -28.50
CA GLN A 18 10.69 10.29 -28.05
C GLN A 18 9.87 9.02 -28.34
N SER A 19 8.84 8.77 -27.51
CA SER A 19 7.87 7.71 -27.78
C SER A 19 7.08 7.99 -29.06
N ARG A 20 6.50 6.94 -29.64
CA ARG A 20 5.66 7.04 -30.84
C ARG A 20 4.47 7.98 -30.59
N ALA A 21 4.22 8.90 -31.51
CA ALA A 21 3.03 9.74 -31.50
C ALA A 21 1.73 8.91 -31.63
N ARG A 22 0.64 9.44 -31.06
CA ARG A 22 -0.71 8.86 -31.19
C ARG A 22 -1.48 9.36 -32.40
N ALA A 23 -0.96 10.37 -33.08
CA ALA A 23 -1.54 10.98 -34.25
C ALA A 23 -0.44 11.35 -35.25
N CYS A 24 -0.79 11.41 -36.53
CA CYS A 24 0.10 11.87 -37.57
C CYS A 24 0.50 13.32 -37.30
N GLN A 25 1.80 13.59 -37.20
CA GLN A 25 2.33 14.94 -36.94
C GLN A 25 2.25 15.88 -38.16
N ALA A 26 1.83 15.40 -39.33
CA ALA A 26 1.64 16.20 -40.53
C ALA A 26 0.18 16.65 -40.73
N CYS A 27 -0.80 15.76 -40.53
CA CYS A 27 -2.23 16.08 -40.72
C CYS A 27 -3.05 16.11 -39.43
N GLY A 28 -2.49 15.75 -38.28
CA GLY A 28 -3.17 15.72 -36.99
C GLY A 28 -4.13 14.54 -36.79
N LYS A 29 -4.36 13.70 -37.81
CA LYS A 29 -5.25 12.53 -37.71
C LYS A 29 -4.72 11.53 -36.68
N PRO A 30 -5.52 11.12 -35.67
CA PRO A 30 -5.18 10.01 -34.78
C PRO A 30 -4.94 8.73 -35.57
N PHE A 31 -3.94 7.95 -35.18
CA PHE A 31 -3.72 6.64 -35.78
C PHE A 31 -4.81 5.66 -35.31
N ALA A 32 -5.42 4.95 -36.25
CA ALA A 32 -6.36 3.87 -35.97
C ALA A 32 -5.60 2.61 -35.51
N ASP A 33 -6.29 1.73 -34.80
CA ASP A 33 -5.71 0.43 -34.44
C ASP A 33 -5.30 -0.33 -35.70
N LYS A 34 -4.11 -0.92 -35.64
CA LYS A 34 -3.42 -1.61 -36.74
C LYS A 34 -3.12 -0.74 -37.97
N GLU A 35 -3.20 0.59 -37.87
CA GLU A 35 -2.82 1.49 -38.97
C GLU A 35 -1.30 1.52 -39.14
N ALA A 36 -0.83 1.40 -40.38
CA ALA A 36 0.58 1.57 -40.71
C ALA A 36 0.99 3.05 -40.62
N TYR A 37 2.16 3.31 -40.04
CA TYR A 37 2.75 4.63 -39.94
C TYR A 37 4.25 4.59 -40.28
N HIS A 38 4.78 5.73 -40.67
CA HIS A 38 6.21 5.93 -40.93
C HIS A 38 6.81 6.85 -39.88
N THR A 39 7.94 6.45 -39.33
CA THR A 39 8.75 7.28 -38.45
C THR A 39 9.98 7.77 -39.18
N MET A 40 10.29 9.06 -39.04
CA MET A 40 11.57 9.65 -39.41
C MET A 40 12.26 10.17 -38.15
N LEU A 41 13.56 9.99 -38.08
CA LEU A 41 14.40 10.54 -37.01
C LEU A 41 15.32 11.60 -37.60
N PHE A 42 15.34 12.77 -36.96
CA PHE A 42 16.18 13.89 -37.34
C PHE A 42 17.09 14.33 -36.20
N GLU A 43 18.27 14.82 -36.51
CA GLU A 43 19.10 15.60 -35.62
C GLU A 43 18.79 17.09 -35.80
N GLN A 44 18.28 17.74 -34.76
CA GLN A 44 18.02 19.18 -34.74
C GLN A 44 18.64 19.80 -33.49
N LYS A 45 19.56 20.76 -33.66
CA LYS A 45 20.23 21.45 -32.55
C LYS A 45 20.87 20.49 -31.52
N ALA A 46 21.47 19.40 -32.01
CA ALA A 46 22.04 18.32 -31.21
C ALA A 46 21.03 17.50 -30.37
N GLU A 47 19.73 17.58 -30.70
CA GLU A 47 18.68 16.73 -30.14
C GLU A 47 18.08 15.79 -31.20
N LEU A 48 17.69 14.59 -30.78
CA LEU A 48 17.02 13.61 -31.62
C LEU A 48 15.52 13.88 -31.66
N VAL A 49 15.02 14.33 -32.80
CA VAL A 49 13.61 14.64 -33.03
C VAL A 49 12.97 13.53 -33.84
N ARG A 50 12.01 12.84 -33.22
CA ARG A 50 11.17 11.83 -33.86
C ARG A 50 9.95 12.47 -34.50
N GLN A 51 9.63 12.07 -35.73
CA GLN A 51 8.41 12.47 -36.45
C GLN A 51 7.67 11.25 -37.01
N ASP A 52 6.44 11.03 -36.56
CA ASP A 52 5.56 9.95 -37.02
C ASP A 52 4.45 10.49 -37.93
N VAL A 53 4.28 9.89 -39.11
CA VAL A 53 3.29 10.29 -40.13
C VAL A 53 2.51 9.09 -40.67
N CYS A 54 1.27 9.30 -41.10
CA CYS A 54 0.47 8.24 -41.73
C CYS A 54 0.97 7.96 -43.16
N ALA A 55 0.61 6.78 -43.71
CA ALA A 55 1.01 6.37 -45.06
C ALA A 55 0.68 7.42 -46.14
N ASN A 56 -0.49 8.08 -46.05
CA ASN A 56 -0.86 9.12 -47.01
C ASN A 56 0.02 10.38 -46.90
N CYS A 57 0.37 10.81 -45.68
CA CYS A 57 1.27 11.95 -45.51
C CYS A 57 2.69 11.59 -45.94
N TRP A 58 3.12 10.36 -45.67
CA TRP A 58 4.38 9.82 -46.15
C TRP A 58 4.48 9.93 -47.68
N GLU A 59 3.52 9.35 -48.41
CA GLU A 59 3.56 9.32 -49.87
C GLU A 59 3.51 10.71 -50.51
N ASN A 60 2.72 11.62 -49.95
CA ASN A 60 2.53 12.94 -50.55
C ASN A 60 3.63 13.96 -50.20
N GLN A 61 4.36 13.78 -49.09
CA GLN A 61 5.25 14.82 -48.55
C GLN A 61 6.68 14.35 -48.25
N TYR A 62 6.91 13.05 -48.07
CA TYR A 62 8.17 12.53 -47.54
C TYR A 62 8.78 11.39 -48.35
N SER A 63 7.99 10.63 -49.12
CA SER A 63 8.49 9.48 -49.91
C SER A 63 9.57 9.91 -50.91
N GLN A 64 9.47 11.13 -51.43
CA GLN A 64 10.49 11.77 -52.26
C GLN A 64 11.22 12.86 -51.45
N GLY A 65 12.50 12.62 -51.17
CA GLY A 65 13.40 13.63 -50.60
C GLY A 65 13.43 13.74 -49.07
N ALA A 66 12.77 12.86 -48.30
CA ALA A 66 12.94 12.86 -46.83
C ALA A 66 14.39 12.61 -46.41
N GLN A 67 15.13 11.77 -47.13
CA GLN A 67 16.53 11.47 -46.85
C GLN A 67 17.46 12.65 -47.12
N ASP A 68 17.07 13.54 -48.05
CA ASP A 68 17.85 14.73 -48.42
C ASP A 68 17.61 15.91 -47.47
N ARG A 69 16.66 15.78 -46.52
CA ARG A 69 16.38 16.81 -45.54
C ARG A 69 17.53 16.92 -44.55
N LYS A 70 17.91 18.16 -44.25
CA LYS A 70 18.98 18.45 -43.28
C LYS A 70 18.72 17.75 -41.94
N GLY A 71 19.72 17.03 -41.47
CA GLY A 71 19.65 16.32 -40.19
C GLY A 71 18.89 15.00 -40.26
N PHE A 72 18.49 14.48 -41.42
CA PHE A 72 17.92 13.14 -41.51
C PHE A 72 18.91 12.08 -40.99
N ILE A 73 18.43 11.19 -40.13
CA ILE A 73 19.22 10.09 -39.57
C ILE A 73 18.72 8.75 -40.12
N SER A 74 17.42 8.47 -39.93
CA SER A 74 16.85 7.19 -40.31
C SER A 74 15.33 7.25 -40.48
N HIS A 75 14.81 6.23 -41.17
CA HIS A 75 13.39 6.01 -41.42
C HIS A 75 13.04 4.54 -41.14
N TRP A 76 11.88 4.32 -40.55
CA TRP A 76 11.31 2.99 -40.40
C TRP A 76 9.78 3.04 -40.42
N GLN A 77 9.17 1.89 -40.66
CA GLN A 77 7.71 1.72 -40.67
C GLN A 77 7.28 0.90 -39.45
N GLY A 78 6.12 1.22 -38.88
CA GLY A 78 5.51 0.46 -37.80
C GLY A 78 4.01 0.32 -37.96
N ILE A 79 3.40 -0.52 -37.12
CA ILE A 79 1.95 -0.69 -37.01
C ILE A 79 1.50 -0.07 -35.67
N TYR A 80 0.52 0.82 -35.74
CA TYR A 80 -0.04 1.45 -34.55
C TYR A 80 -0.93 0.47 -33.84
N GLU A 81 -0.59 0.15 -32.59
CA GLU A 81 -1.47 -0.60 -31.71
C GLU A 81 -2.04 0.38 -30.68
N VAL A 82 -3.37 0.38 -30.57
CA VAL A 82 -4.06 1.11 -29.51
C VAL A 82 -3.68 0.45 -28.19
N PRO A 83 -3.12 1.20 -27.22
CA PRO A 83 -2.90 0.66 -25.89
C PRO A 83 -4.23 0.11 -25.35
N PRO A 84 -4.27 -1.13 -24.81
CA PRO A 84 -5.49 -1.67 -24.25
C PRO A 84 -6.12 -0.66 -23.29
N PRO A 85 -7.45 -0.47 -23.33
CA PRO A 85 -8.12 0.37 -22.34
C PRO A 85 -7.69 -0.13 -20.95
N ALA A 86 -7.40 0.81 -20.04
CA ALA A 86 -7.09 0.47 -18.67
C ALA A 86 -8.19 -0.47 -18.17
N ALA A 87 -7.80 -1.63 -17.64
CA ALA A 87 -8.77 -2.61 -17.17
C ALA A 87 -9.74 -1.92 -16.21
N PRO A 88 -11.06 -2.15 -16.33
CA PRO A 88 -12.01 -1.62 -15.37
C PRO A 88 -11.56 -2.07 -13.98
N GLU A 89 -11.48 -1.13 -13.04
CA GLU A 89 -11.03 -1.44 -11.68
C GLU A 89 -11.89 -2.58 -11.12
N PRO A 90 -11.30 -3.73 -10.77
CA PRO A 90 -12.07 -4.83 -10.22
C PRO A 90 -12.63 -4.44 -8.85
N ILE A 91 -13.96 -4.36 -8.75
CA ILE A 91 -14.74 -4.46 -7.51
C ILE A 91 -14.47 -5.87 -6.94
N GLN A 92 -13.91 -6.16 -5.76
CA GLN A 92 -13.49 -5.40 -4.59
C GLN A 92 -12.04 -5.80 -4.22
N LYS A 93 -11.05 -5.03 -4.67
CA LYS A 93 -9.86 -4.80 -3.84
C LYS A 93 -10.10 -3.45 -3.21
N ASP A 94 -10.21 -3.39 -1.88
CA ASP A 94 -10.25 -2.07 -1.25
C ASP A 94 -8.94 -1.37 -1.63
N THR A 95 -9.06 -0.28 -2.37
CA THR A 95 -7.91 0.59 -2.61
C THR A 95 -7.37 0.99 -1.23
N ALA A 96 -6.05 1.11 -1.08
CA ALA A 96 -5.46 1.45 0.22
C ALA A 96 -6.08 2.70 0.85
N GLU A 97 -6.53 3.65 0.03
CA GLU A 97 -7.29 4.83 0.46
C GLU A 97 -8.72 4.49 0.94
N GLY A 98 -9.44 3.62 0.22
CA GLY A 98 -10.76 3.14 0.62
C GLY A 98 -10.71 2.36 1.94
N LEU A 99 -9.73 1.47 2.08
CA LEU A 99 -9.48 0.75 3.34
C LEU A 99 -9.17 1.72 4.48
N LEU A 100 -8.30 2.71 4.25
CA LEU A 100 -7.97 3.71 5.27
C LEU A 100 -9.22 4.47 5.73
N ARG A 101 -10.08 4.89 4.80
CA ARG A 101 -11.33 5.60 5.14
C ARG A 101 -12.22 4.76 6.04
N LYS A 102 -12.46 3.49 5.67
CA LYS A 102 -13.26 2.56 6.46
C LYS A 102 -12.65 2.30 7.85
N LEU A 103 -11.32 2.16 7.94
CA LEU A 103 -10.62 1.96 9.21
C LEU A 103 -10.74 3.16 10.16
N VAL A 104 -10.57 4.38 9.63
CA VAL A 104 -10.71 5.61 10.40
C VAL A 104 -12.15 5.83 10.84
N GLU A 105 -13.13 5.56 9.98
CA GLU A 105 -14.56 5.65 10.31
C GLU A 105 -14.96 4.64 11.40
N ARG A 106 -14.43 3.41 11.33
CA ARG A 106 -14.66 2.38 12.35
C ARG A 106 -14.02 2.73 13.69
N ASN A 107 -12.92 3.50 13.69
CA ASN A 107 -12.21 4.00 14.86
C ASN A 107 -11.96 2.95 15.97
N ASP A 108 -11.58 1.74 15.55
CA ASP A 108 -11.41 0.61 16.46
C ASP A 108 -9.94 0.48 16.91
N PRO A 109 -9.66 0.45 18.23
CA PRO A 109 -8.31 0.32 18.77
C PRO A 109 -7.51 -0.84 18.18
N GLN A 110 -8.17 -1.95 17.82
CA GLN A 110 -7.50 -3.14 17.28
C GLN A 110 -6.81 -2.87 15.94
N TYR A 111 -7.32 -1.93 15.14
CA TYR A 111 -6.77 -1.61 13.82
C TYR A 111 -5.90 -0.35 13.84
N LEU A 112 -5.59 0.26 14.99
CA LEU A 112 -4.78 1.48 15.03
C LEU A 112 -3.39 1.29 14.42
N ALA A 113 -2.74 0.16 14.71
CA ALA A 113 -1.44 -0.18 14.13
C ALA A 113 -1.49 -0.29 12.60
N VAL A 114 -2.50 -0.98 12.09
CA VAL A 114 -2.75 -1.15 10.65
C VAL A 114 -3.04 0.21 10.00
N THR A 115 -3.94 0.99 10.60
CA THR A 115 -4.36 2.32 10.13
C THR A 115 -3.15 3.26 10.02
N PHE A 116 -2.28 3.24 11.03
CA PHE A 116 -1.06 4.05 11.04
C PHE A 116 -0.09 3.63 9.94
N ILE A 117 0.23 2.34 9.81
CA ILE A 117 1.15 1.86 8.76
C ILE A 117 0.58 2.14 7.37
N LEU A 118 -0.72 1.95 7.18
CA LEU A 118 -1.40 2.25 5.92
C LEU A 118 -1.29 3.74 5.56
N ALA A 119 -1.46 4.64 6.53
CA ALA A 119 -1.25 6.08 6.32
C ALA A 119 0.19 6.42 5.94
N VAL A 120 1.19 5.85 6.62
CA VAL A 120 2.62 6.04 6.31
C VAL A 120 2.95 5.51 4.90
N MET A 121 2.36 4.37 4.50
CA MET A 121 2.52 3.83 3.15
C MET A 121 1.95 4.79 2.09
N LEU A 122 0.79 5.38 2.35
CA LEU A 122 0.14 6.35 1.46
C LEU A 122 0.88 7.70 1.42
N GLU A 123 1.48 8.12 2.53
CA GLU A 123 2.38 9.28 2.61
C GLU A 123 3.60 9.09 1.70
N ARG A 124 4.28 7.94 1.76
CA ARG A 124 5.44 7.64 0.90
C ARG A 124 5.07 7.62 -0.59
N LYS A 125 3.84 7.23 -0.92
CA LYS A 125 3.28 7.29 -2.28
C LYS A 125 2.82 8.69 -2.70
N ARG A 126 2.97 9.71 -1.84
CA ARG A 126 2.51 11.09 -2.03
C ARG A 126 1.00 11.24 -2.23
N LEU A 127 0.21 10.29 -1.74
CA LEU A 127 -1.26 10.33 -1.81
C LEU A 127 -1.84 11.11 -0.62
N LEU A 128 -1.21 10.99 0.54
CA LEU A 128 -1.47 11.80 1.74
C LEU A 128 -0.32 12.79 1.99
N LYS A 129 -0.65 13.94 2.58
CA LYS A 129 0.31 14.92 3.10
C LYS A 129 0.04 15.17 4.57
N VAL A 130 1.08 15.21 5.40
CA VAL A 130 0.94 15.66 6.78
C VAL A 130 0.68 17.16 6.78
N LYS A 131 -0.45 17.59 7.33
CA LYS A 131 -0.80 19.00 7.54
C LYS A 131 -0.35 19.48 8.91
N GLU A 132 -0.57 18.66 9.93
CA GLU A 132 -0.26 19.00 11.31
C GLU A 132 0.18 17.76 12.09
N GLN A 133 1.06 17.98 13.06
CA GLN A 133 1.44 16.97 14.05
C GLN A 133 1.16 17.52 15.44
N ILE A 134 0.28 16.85 16.17
CA ILE A 134 -0.18 17.27 17.49
C ILE A 134 0.34 16.25 18.50
N HIS A 135 0.70 16.72 19.70
CA HIS A 135 0.99 15.86 20.83
C HIS A 135 -0.13 15.99 21.85
N ARG A 136 -0.81 14.88 22.18
CA ARG A 136 -1.82 14.82 23.25
C ARG A 136 -1.60 13.59 24.09
N GLU A 137 -1.68 13.74 25.42
CA GLU A 137 -1.59 12.63 26.37
C GLU A 137 -0.32 11.79 26.20
N GLY A 138 0.81 12.43 25.85
CA GLY A 138 2.08 11.75 25.60
C GLY A 138 2.15 10.97 24.28
N ARG A 139 1.13 11.07 23.42
CA ARG A 139 1.04 10.39 22.13
C ARG A 139 1.08 11.38 20.98
N ARG A 140 1.77 11.00 19.89
CA ARG A 140 1.82 11.77 18.64
C ARG A 140 0.58 11.49 17.82
N ILE A 141 -0.02 12.53 17.25
CA ILE A 141 -1.19 12.45 16.39
C ILE A 141 -0.87 13.16 15.09
N PHE A 142 -1.08 12.48 13.97
CA PHE A 142 -0.88 13.04 12.63
C PHE A 142 -2.23 13.43 12.04
N VAL A 143 -2.29 14.66 11.53
CA VAL A 143 -3.41 15.14 10.71
C VAL A 143 -2.96 15.09 9.26
N TYR A 144 -3.47 14.10 8.52
CA TYR A 144 -3.18 13.90 7.11
C TYR A 144 -4.26 14.55 6.25
N GLU A 145 -3.88 15.12 5.11
CA GLU A 145 -4.78 15.57 4.06
C GLU A 145 -4.54 14.77 2.78
N GLN A 146 -5.63 14.31 2.16
CA GLN A 146 -5.59 13.64 0.88
C GLN A 146 -5.39 14.64 -0.25
N THR A 147 -4.37 14.40 -1.06
CA THR A 147 -3.90 15.37 -2.08
C THR A 147 -4.88 15.66 -3.22
N LYS A 148 -5.81 14.74 -3.51
CA LYS A 148 -6.79 14.87 -4.61
C LYS A 148 -8.13 15.43 -4.16
N THR A 149 -8.63 14.97 -3.02
CA THR A 149 -9.99 15.29 -2.52
C THR A 149 -10.00 16.36 -1.45
N GLY A 150 -8.89 16.56 -0.73
CA GLY A 150 -8.81 17.43 0.44
C GLY A 150 -9.33 16.77 1.73
N ASP A 151 -9.65 15.47 1.72
CA ASP A 151 -10.13 14.76 2.90
C ASP A 151 -9.08 14.74 4.02
N VAL A 152 -9.51 14.93 5.27
CA VAL A 152 -8.62 14.99 6.43
C VAL A 152 -8.78 13.76 7.30
N PHE A 153 -7.67 13.10 7.64
CA PHE A 153 -7.60 11.94 8.52
C PHE A 153 -6.77 12.27 9.76
N THR A 154 -7.32 12.01 10.95
CA THR A 154 -6.59 12.17 12.22
C THR A 154 -6.21 10.80 12.76
N ILE A 155 -4.91 10.50 12.77
CA ILE A 155 -4.40 9.15 13.06
C ILE A 155 -3.36 9.22 14.17
N PRO A 156 -3.62 8.60 15.34
CA PRO A 156 -2.67 8.59 16.45
C PRO A 156 -1.59 7.52 16.25
N ASP A 157 -0.33 7.88 16.48
CA ASP A 157 0.83 6.99 16.42
C ASP A 157 0.76 5.93 17.53
N PRO A 158 0.60 4.62 17.22
CA PRO A 158 0.53 3.57 18.22
C PRO A 158 1.85 3.26 18.92
N ASN A 159 2.93 3.99 18.60
CA ASN A 159 4.28 3.76 19.13
C ASN A 159 4.72 2.31 18.87
N LEU A 160 4.68 1.92 17.59
CA LEU A 160 4.98 0.56 17.16
C LEU A 160 6.41 0.16 17.50
N GLN A 161 6.55 -1.01 18.13
CA GLN A 161 7.85 -1.63 18.36
C GLN A 161 8.27 -2.45 17.14
N PHE A 162 9.58 -2.60 16.94
CA PHE A 162 10.14 -3.33 15.80
C PHE A 162 9.60 -4.78 15.71
N SER A 163 9.44 -5.45 16.86
CA SER A 163 8.88 -6.82 16.95
C SER A 163 7.45 -6.96 16.44
N GLN A 164 6.68 -5.87 16.40
CA GLN A 164 5.28 -5.87 15.98
C GLN A 164 5.12 -5.62 14.47
N LEU A 165 6.16 -5.10 13.81
CA LEU A 165 6.10 -4.69 12.41
C LEU A 165 5.73 -5.86 11.49
N ASP A 166 6.37 -7.02 11.64
CA ASP A 166 6.09 -8.18 10.76
C ASP A 166 4.63 -8.62 10.85
N LYS A 167 4.04 -8.58 12.06
CA LYS A 167 2.63 -8.91 12.26
C LYS A 167 1.76 -7.86 11.56
N VAL A 168 2.00 -6.58 11.80
CA VAL A 168 1.19 -5.49 11.23
C VAL A 168 1.30 -5.48 9.71
N HIS A 169 2.47 -5.76 9.14
CA HIS A 169 2.64 -5.90 7.70
C HIS A 169 1.78 -7.02 7.11
N ARG A 170 1.72 -8.19 7.76
CA ARG A 170 0.82 -9.28 7.36
C ARG A 170 -0.65 -8.89 7.47
N ASP A 171 -1.03 -8.22 8.56
CA ASP A 171 -2.41 -7.77 8.78
C ASP A 171 -2.84 -6.74 7.73
N VAL A 172 -1.96 -5.79 7.36
CA VAL A 172 -2.20 -4.83 6.28
C VAL A 172 -2.35 -5.53 4.93
N ALA A 173 -1.46 -6.47 4.60
CA ALA A 173 -1.56 -7.23 3.35
C ALA A 173 -2.87 -8.03 3.29
N TRP A 174 -3.22 -8.72 4.37
CA TRP A 174 -4.46 -9.48 4.46
C TRP A 174 -5.70 -8.59 4.27
N LEU A 175 -5.75 -7.43 4.95
CA LEU A 175 -6.87 -6.48 4.83
C LEU A 175 -6.95 -5.82 3.44
N LEU A 176 -5.83 -5.63 2.74
CA LEU A 176 -5.84 -5.14 1.35
C LEU A 176 -6.35 -6.20 0.37
N GLU A 177 -6.12 -7.49 0.66
CA GLU A 177 -6.56 -8.60 -0.17
C GLU A 177 -8.03 -8.97 0.05
N HIS A 178 -8.47 -8.96 1.31
CA HIS A 178 -9.80 -9.46 1.72
C HIS A 178 -10.78 -8.33 2.08
N GLY A 179 -10.29 -7.10 2.25
CA GLY A 179 -11.09 -5.97 2.73
C GLY A 179 -11.37 -6.05 4.24
N LEU A 180 -12.07 -5.05 4.76
CA LEU A 180 -12.68 -5.13 6.08
C LEU A 180 -13.93 -6.00 5.98
N GLU A 181 -13.84 -7.26 6.42
CA GLU A 181 -15.02 -8.12 6.56
C GLU A 181 -16.08 -7.38 7.41
N PRO A 182 -17.31 -7.20 6.91
CA PRO A 182 -18.37 -6.60 7.70
C PRO A 182 -18.65 -7.50 8.90
N GLN A 183 -18.42 -6.99 10.12
CA GLN A 183 -18.97 -7.64 11.30
C GLN A 183 -20.50 -7.67 11.15
N PRO A 184 -21.15 -8.85 11.25
CA PRO A 184 -22.61 -8.87 11.30
C PRO A 184 -23.06 -8.01 12.48
N PRO A 185 -24.10 -7.16 12.32
CA PRO A 185 -24.64 -6.36 13.40
C PRO A 185 -25.18 -7.32 14.48
N GLY A 186 -24.43 -7.51 15.56
CA GLY A 186 -24.81 -8.43 16.63
C GLY A 186 -23.75 -8.74 17.68
N ALA A 187 -22.46 -8.50 17.44
CA ALA A 187 -21.42 -8.73 18.44
C ALA A 187 -21.14 -7.47 19.30
N THR A 188 -22.18 -6.89 19.89
CA THR A 188 -22.07 -6.11 21.13
C THR A 188 -22.52 -7.01 22.27
N THR A 189 -21.56 -7.55 23.02
CA THR A 189 -21.80 -8.01 24.39
C THR A 189 -22.31 -6.84 25.22
N PRO A 190 -23.37 -6.99 26.03
CA PRO A 190 -23.50 -6.22 27.25
C PRO A 190 -22.89 -7.01 28.41
N ALA A 191 -22.10 -6.26 29.16
CA ALA A 191 -21.43 -6.60 30.39
C ALA A 191 -22.33 -7.22 31.46
N ASP A 192 -21.64 -7.82 32.43
CA ASP A 192 -22.04 -8.05 33.81
C ASP A 192 -23.26 -7.26 34.27
N ILE A 193 -24.25 -8.00 34.77
CA ILE A 193 -25.17 -7.52 35.80
C ILE A 193 -24.96 -8.46 36.99
N ASP A 194 -23.98 -8.14 37.81
CA ASP A 194 -24.01 -8.55 39.21
C ASP A 194 -25.11 -7.75 39.89
N ALA A 195 -26.19 -8.44 40.27
CA ALA A 195 -27.19 -7.93 41.19
C ALA A 195 -27.78 -9.13 41.93
N SER A 196 -27.22 -9.38 43.11
CA SER A 196 -27.81 -10.18 44.19
C SER A 196 -29.33 -10.01 44.28
N THR A 197 -30.05 -11.13 44.31
CA THR A 197 -31.29 -11.28 45.10
C THR A 197 -31.53 -12.76 45.39
N GLN A 198 -31.40 -13.14 46.66
CA GLN A 198 -32.05 -14.30 47.30
C GLN A 198 -32.91 -13.74 48.46
N PRO A 199 -33.87 -14.47 49.06
CA PRO A 199 -34.78 -15.53 48.59
C PRO A 199 -36.26 -15.20 49.00
N PRO A 200 -37.26 -16.11 48.86
CA PRO A 200 -37.54 -17.17 49.86
C PRO A 200 -37.85 -18.52 49.18
N GLY A 201 -37.48 -19.70 49.69
CA GLY A 201 -37.90 -20.27 50.96
C GLY A 201 -39.10 -21.20 50.76
N VAL A 202 -38.89 -22.46 50.34
CA VAL A 202 -39.74 -23.61 50.67
C VAL A 202 -38.89 -24.89 50.71
N VAL A 203 -39.29 -25.76 51.63
CA VAL A 203 -38.55 -26.82 52.32
C VAL A 203 -38.87 -28.19 51.72
N ALA A 204 -38.02 -29.19 52.03
CA ALA A 204 -38.29 -30.63 52.14
C ALA A 204 -37.96 -31.47 50.87
N THR A 205 -37.27 -32.62 50.89
CA THR A 205 -36.56 -33.42 51.92
C THR A 205 -35.74 -34.51 51.18
N GLU A 206 -34.65 -35.02 51.81
CA GLU A 206 -34.14 -36.42 51.86
C GLU A 206 -34.24 -37.35 50.62
N SER A 207 -33.30 -38.24 50.26
CA SER A 207 -32.10 -38.81 50.88
C SER A 207 -31.47 -39.74 49.84
N ALA A 208 -30.13 -39.85 49.78
CA ALA A 208 -29.41 -41.12 49.56
C ALA A 208 -27.90 -40.89 49.64
N THR A 209 -27.34 -41.32 50.76
CA THR A 209 -25.93 -41.53 51.07
C THR A 209 -25.35 -42.75 50.34
N ALA A 210 -24.11 -42.64 49.86
CA ALA A 210 -23.06 -43.67 49.96
C ALA A 210 -21.73 -43.02 49.52
N ASP A 211 -20.88 -42.60 50.47
CA ASP A 211 -19.73 -43.37 50.99
C ASP A 211 -18.60 -43.57 49.97
N ASN A 212 -17.54 -42.77 50.09
CA ASN A 212 -16.21 -43.35 50.32
C ASN A 212 -15.24 -42.31 50.88
N SER A 213 -14.82 -42.53 52.12
CA SER A 213 -13.76 -41.80 52.79
C SER A 213 -12.37 -42.28 52.37
N ALA A 214 -11.47 -41.30 52.30
CA ALA A 214 -10.08 -41.34 52.77
C ALA A 214 -9.09 -42.31 52.11
N ASN A 215 -8.05 -41.73 51.51
CA ASN A 215 -6.77 -41.78 52.22
C ASN A 215 -5.94 -40.51 51.98
N GLN A 216 -5.57 -39.85 53.07
CA GLN A 216 -4.58 -38.76 53.16
C GLN A 216 -3.19 -39.38 53.29
N VAL A 217 -2.13 -38.75 52.76
CA VAL A 217 -0.89 -38.44 53.51
C VAL A 217 -0.17 -37.25 52.82
N ALA A 218 0.11 -36.18 53.57
CA ALA A 218 1.00 -35.05 53.28
C ALA A 218 2.31 -35.20 54.12
N PRO A 219 3.30 -34.28 54.20
CA PRO A 219 3.58 -33.02 53.48
C PRO A 219 5.09 -32.85 53.06
N ALA A 220 5.44 -31.64 52.57
CA ALA A 220 6.77 -31.15 52.13
C ALA A 220 7.83 -30.98 53.26
N PRO A 221 9.09 -30.56 52.96
CA PRO A 221 9.43 -29.12 53.04
C PRO A 221 10.56 -28.55 52.12
N VAL A 222 10.34 -27.32 51.65
CA VAL A 222 11.13 -26.05 51.73
C VAL A 222 12.69 -26.00 51.62
N GLU A 223 13.19 -25.49 50.47
CA GLU A 223 14.16 -24.35 50.21
C GLU A 223 15.71 -24.42 50.54
N PRO A 224 16.57 -23.41 50.17
CA PRO A 224 17.60 -23.42 49.09
C PRO A 224 19.07 -23.20 49.59
N PRO A 225 19.93 -22.34 48.97
CA PRO A 225 20.77 -22.48 47.76
C PRO A 225 22.26 -22.75 48.11
N ASN A 226 23.15 -23.00 47.14
CA ASN A 226 24.60 -22.91 47.42
C ASN A 226 25.42 -22.28 46.28
N GLN A 227 26.11 -21.19 46.63
CA GLN A 227 27.18 -20.53 45.89
C GLN A 227 28.53 -21.04 46.42
N ASN A 228 29.46 -21.41 45.53
CA ASN A 228 30.92 -21.29 45.68
C ASN A 228 31.58 -22.06 44.52
N SER A 229 32.76 -21.73 44.00
CA SER A 229 33.66 -20.58 44.08
C SER A 229 34.76 -20.83 43.03
N SER A 230 35.38 -19.73 42.61
CA SER A 230 36.63 -19.50 41.87
C SER A 230 37.72 -20.61 41.91
N VAL A 231 38.36 -20.96 40.77
CA VAL A 231 39.74 -20.56 40.29
C VAL A 231 40.87 -21.36 40.99
N PRO A 232 41.95 -21.84 40.33
CA PRO A 232 42.85 -21.15 39.38
C PRO A 232 43.02 -21.74 37.98
#